data_AF-A0A967SDE3-F1
#
_entry.id   AF-A0A967SDE3-F1
#
_cell.length_a   1.000
_cell.length_b   1.000
_cell.length_c   1.000
_cell.angle_alpha   90.00
_cell.angle_beta   90.00
_cell.angle_gamma   90.00
#
_symmetry.space_group_name_H-M   'P 1'
#
loop_
_entity.id
_entity.type
_entity.pdbx_description
1 polymer ?
#
loop_
_entity_poly.entity_id
_entity_poly.type
_entity_poly.pdbx_seq_one_letter_code
_entity_poly.pdbx_strand_id
1 'polypeptide(L)'
;VLSEDLRSKVIAGLESLLRSIAIMRDPRLLLAGFAWSLFFWTWHGLSFWLGMLAFGIDTGFVSAIFTEAVVGFGVAIPSAPGFFGTFHAAAEFALTTVYG
;
A
#
# COMPACT_ATOMS: atom_id res chain seq x y z
N VAL A 1 1.77 20.80 31.96
CA VAL A 1 0.89 19.76 32.55
C VAL A 1 0.00 19.26 31.42
N LEU A 2 0.22 18.05 30.90
CA LEU A 2 -0.69 17.48 29.89
C LEU A 2 -2.10 17.37 30.48
N SER A 3 -3.15 17.63 29.70
CA SER A 3 -4.52 17.32 30.12
C SER A 3 -4.64 15.81 30.38
N GLU A 4 -5.41 15.41 31.39
CA GLU A 4 -5.60 14.00 31.76
C GLU A 4 -6.09 13.14 30.59
N ASP A 5 -6.92 13.72 29.72
CA ASP A 5 -7.40 13.09 28.49
C ASP A 5 -6.30 12.82 27.45
N LEU A 6 -5.32 13.72 27.30
CA LEU A 6 -4.23 13.50 26.37
C LEU A 6 -3.29 12.41 26.90
N ARG A 7 -3.07 12.39 28.21
CA ARG A 7 -2.25 11.36 28.87
C ARG A 7 -2.88 9.97 28.71
N SER A 8 -4.19 9.82 28.92
CA SER A 8 -4.87 8.53 28.79
C SER A 8 -4.84 8.02 27.34
N LYS A 9 -5.09 8.89 26.36
CA LYS A 9 -5.02 8.55 24.92
C LYS A 9 -3.62 8.11 24.50
N VAL A 10 -2.57 8.80 24.96
CA VAL A 10 -1.19 8.42 24.65
C VAL A 10 -0.83 7.07 25.26
N ILE A 11 -1.18 6.82 26.52
CA ILE A 11 -0.94 5.52 27.18
C ILE A 11 -1.69 4.39 26.43
N ALA A 12 -2.96 4.60 26.11
CA ALA A 12 -3.75 3.62 25.34
C ALA A 12 -3.13 3.33 23.96
N GLY A 13 -2.64 4.37 23.27
CA GLY A 13 -1.92 4.23 21.99
C GLY A 13 -0.61 3.44 22.13
N LEU A 14 0.20 3.73 23.16
CA LEU A 14 1.44 3.01 23.44
C LEU A 14 1.19 1.55 23.82
N GLU A 15 0.17 1.27 24.63
CA GLU A 15 -0.21 -0.12 24.94
C GLU A 15 -0.67 -0.88 23.69
N SER A 16 -1.43 -0.23 22.81
CA SER A 16 -1.84 -0.82 21.52
C SER A 16 -0.62 -1.14 20.67
N LEU A 17 0.32 -0.21 20.55
CA LEU A 17 1.57 -0.40 19.81
C LEU A 17 2.40 -1.54 20.40
N LEU A 18 2.55 -1.61 21.73
CA LEU A 18 3.27 -2.68 22.40
C LEU A 18 2.59 -4.05 22.18
N ARG A 19 1.25 -4.11 22.20
CA ARG A 19 0.48 -5.32 21.86
C ARG A 19 0.71 -5.74 20.41
N SER A 20 0.74 -4.81 19.46
CA SER A 20 1.03 -5.09 18.05
C SER A 20 2.46 -5.61 17.84
N ILE A 21 3.45 -5.05 18.56
CA ILE A 21 4.82 -5.57 18.52
C ILE A 21 4.91 -6.94 19.19
N ALA A 22 4.10 -7.22 20.21
CA ALA A 22 4.07 -8.53 20.87
C ALA A 22 3.63 -9.66 19.91
N ILE A 23 2.82 -9.39 18.89
CA ILE A 23 2.50 -10.35 17.81
C ILE A 23 3.75 -10.76 17.03
N MET A 24 4.76 -9.89 16.91
CA MET A 24 6.04 -10.22 16.24
C MET A 24 6.85 -11.27 17.00
N ARG A 25 6.45 -11.65 18.23
CA ARG A 25 7.07 -12.73 19.00
C ARG A 25 6.73 -14.12 18.48
N ASP A 26 5.67 -14.26 17.69
CA ASP A 26 5.36 -15.51 16.99
C ASP A 26 5.88 -15.42 15.55
N PRO A 27 7.06 -16.01 15.26
CA PRO A 27 7.62 -15.97 13.91
C PRO A 27 6.73 -16.66 12.88
N ARG A 28 5.87 -17.62 13.28
CA ARG A 28 4.97 -18.29 12.35
C ARG A 28 3.84 -17.36 11.91
N LEU A 29 3.23 -16.63 12.85
CA LEU A 29 2.20 -15.63 12.52
C LEU A 29 2.78 -14.48 11.70
N LEU A 30 3.99 -14.03 12.04
CA LEU A 30 4.69 -12.99 11.29
C LEU A 30 4.98 -13.44 9.85
N LEU A 31 5.51 -14.66 9.66
CA LEU A 31 5.76 -15.23 8.33
C LEU A 31 4.46 -15.45 7.55
N ALA A 32 3.39 -15.92 8.19
CA ALA A 32 2.10 -16.09 7.54
C ALA A 32 1.52 -14.75 7.07
N GLY A 33 1.57 -13.71 7.91
CA GLY A 33 1.13 -12.36 7.54
C GLY A 33 1.98 -11.75 6.44
N PHE A 34 3.30 -11.94 6.48
CA PHE A 34 4.21 -11.49 5.43
C PHE A 34 3.94 -12.20 4.10
N ALA A 35 3.77 -13.53 4.12
CA ALA A 35 3.44 -14.31 2.93
C ALA A 35 2.08 -13.89 2.35
N TRP A 36 1.10 -13.62 3.20
CA TRP A 36 -0.20 -13.13 2.78
C TRP A 36 -0.13 -11.75 2.15
N SER A 37 0.67 -10.85 2.74
CA SER A 37 0.95 -9.54 2.15
C SER A 37 1.59 -9.68 0.77
N LEU A 38 2.66 -10.48 0.65
CA LEU A 38 3.34 -10.70 -0.62
C LEU A 38 2.40 -11.28 -1.68
N PHE A 39 1.54 -12.23 -1.31
CA PHE A 39 0.51 -12.77 -2.19
C PHE A 39 -0.46 -11.69 -2.67
N PHE A 40 -0.99 -10.88 -1.76
CA PHE A 40 -1.93 -9.81 -2.09
C PHE A 40 -1.32 -8.77 -3.03
N TRP A 41 -0.10 -8.31 -2.75
CA TRP A 41 0.63 -7.37 -3.60
C TRP A 41 0.93 -7.98 -4.98
N THR A 42 1.41 -9.22 -5.02
CA THR A 42 1.68 -9.89 -6.31
C THR A 42 0.41 -10.07 -7.15
N TRP A 43 -0.72 -10.39 -6.50
CA TRP A 43 -2.01 -10.51 -7.16
C TRP A 43 -2.48 -9.17 -7.77
N HIS A 44 -2.31 -8.08 -7.03
CA HIS A 44 -2.57 -6.74 -7.54
C HIS A 44 -1.65 -6.37 -8.70
N GLY A 45 -0.35 -6.58 -8.56
CA GLY A 45 0.63 -6.34 -9.62
C GLY A 45 0.35 -7.12 -10.89
N LEU A 46 -0.11 -8.36 -10.76
CA LEU A 46 -0.55 -9.17 -11.90
C LEU A 46 -1.76 -8.54 -12.59
N SER A 47 -2.69 -7.95 -11.84
CA SER A 47 -3.84 -7.23 -12.39
C SER A 47 -3.41 -5.97 -13.16
N PHE A 48 -2.43 -5.21 -12.63
CA PHE A 48 -1.83 -4.08 -13.34
C PHE A 48 -1.12 -4.53 -14.62
N TRP A 49 -0.32 -5.58 -14.55
CA TRP A 49 0.42 -6.10 -15.69
C TRP A 49 -0.51 -6.58 -16.80
N LEU A 50 -1.56 -7.33 -16.47
CA LEU A 50 -2.58 -7.76 -17.43
C LEU A 50 -3.33 -6.56 -18.02
N GLY A 51 -3.63 -5.54 -17.21
CA GLY A 51 -4.21 -4.28 -17.70
C GLY A 51 -3.30 -3.60 -18.71
N MET A 52 -2.01 -3.44 -18.39
CA MET A 52 -1.01 -2.86 -19.28
C MET A 52 -0.89 -3.63 -20.60
N LEU A 53 -0.82 -4.97 -20.54
CA LEU A 53 -0.82 -5.82 -21.74
C LEU A 53 -2.10 -5.64 -22.58
N ALA A 54 -3.27 -5.52 -21.94
CA ALA A 54 -4.53 -5.31 -22.64
C ALA A 54 -4.59 -3.97 -23.39
N PHE A 55 -3.85 -2.95 -22.93
CA PHE A 55 -3.71 -1.65 -23.58
C PHE A 55 -2.45 -1.53 -24.45
N GLY A 56 -1.69 -2.61 -24.66
CA GLY A 56 -0.48 -2.61 -25.50
C GLY A 56 0.74 -1.92 -24.87
N ILE A 57 0.77 -1.78 -23.55
CA ILE A 57 1.90 -1.20 -22.80
C ILE A 57 2.88 -2.32 -22.44
N ASP A 58 3.96 -2.44 -23.22
CA ASP A 58 4.98 -3.49 -23.05
C ASP A 58 6.26 -2.98 -22.38
N THR A 59 6.11 -2.47 -21.14
CA THR A 59 7.23 -1.98 -20.32
C THR A 59 7.74 -3.04 -19.32
N GLY A 60 7.15 -4.23 -19.33
CA GLY A 60 7.52 -5.38 -18.51
C GLY A 60 6.72 -5.55 -17.21
N PHE A 61 7.02 -6.61 -16.45
CA PHE A 61 6.33 -6.91 -15.18
C PHE A 61 6.77 -5.98 -14.04
N VAL A 62 8.04 -5.57 -14.03
CA VAL A 62 8.59 -4.69 -12.98
C VAL A 62 7.93 -3.32 -13.00
N SER A 63 7.62 -2.78 -14.20
CA SER A 63 6.91 -1.51 -14.32
C SER A 63 5.49 -1.60 -13.79
N ALA A 64 4.80 -2.74 -13.95
CA ALA A 64 3.48 -2.95 -13.38
C ALA A 64 3.48 -2.92 -11.85
N ILE A 65 4.43 -3.60 -11.20
CA ILE A 65 4.61 -3.59 -9.75
C ILE A 65 4.98 -2.18 -9.24
N PHE A 66 5.83 -1.46 -9.97
CA PHE A 66 6.16 -0.08 -9.64
C PHE A 66 4.93 0.84 -9.74
N THR A 67 4.20 0.77 -10.86
CA THR A 67 2.99 1.55 -11.07
C THR A 67 1.92 1.25 -10.02
N GLU A 68 1.72 -0.02 -9.67
CA GLU A 68 0.86 -0.45 -8.55
C GLU A 68 1.27 0.26 -7.25
N ALA A 69 2.56 0.27 -6.91
CA ALA A 69 3.04 0.91 -5.68
C ALA A 69 2.77 2.42 -5.68
N VAL A 70 3.08 3.12 -6.78
CA VAL A 70 2.82 4.56 -6.94
C VAL A 70 1.32 4.85 -6.81
N VAL A 71 0.47 4.06 -7.46
CA VAL A 71 -0.98 4.17 -7.35
C VAL A 71 -1.45 3.91 -5.92
N GLY A 72 -0.94 2.89 -5.25
CA GLY A 72 -1.25 2.58 -3.85
C GLY A 72 -1.01 3.77 -2.92
N PHE A 73 0.11 4.47 -3.10
CA PHE A 73 0.39 5.71 -2.36
C PHE A 73 -0.53 6.87 -2.79
N GLY A 74 -0.82 7.01 -4.08
CA GLY A 74 -1.74 8.03 -4.60
C GLY A 74 -3.14 7.91 -4.01
N VAL A 75 -3.72 6.71 -4.02
CA VAL A 75 -5.08 6.46 -3.50
C VAL A 75 -5.15 6.53 -1.97
N ALA A 76 -4.03 6.37 -1.26
CA ALA A 76 -3.98 6.59 0.18
C ALA A 76 -4.25 8.05 0.57
N ILE A 77 -4.10 9.00 -0.36
CA ILE A 77 -4.50 10.40 -0.18
C ILE A 77 -6.00 10.54 -0.49
N PRO A 78 -6.87 10.81 0.51
CA PRO A 78 -8.31 10.88 0.30
C PRO A 78 -8.69 12.24 -0.29
N SER A 79 -8.44 12.45 -1.59
CA SER A 79 -8.67 13.74 -2.27
C SER A 79 -9.72 13.70 -3.38
N ALA A 80 -10.21 12.52 -3.77
CA ALA A 80 -11.24 12.35 -4.81
C ALA A 80 -12.29 11.30 -4.40
N PRO A 81 -13.60 11.52 -4.67
CA PRO A 81 -14.64 10.50 -4.46
C PRO A 81 -14.29 9.22 -5.23
N GLY A 82 -14.23 8.10 -4.52
CA GLY A 82 -13.91 6.79 -5.11
C GLY A 82 -12.48 6.63 -5.63
N PHE A 83 -11.55 7.55 -5.32
CA PHE A 83 -10.12 7.45 -5.64
C PHE A 83 -9.75 7.44 -7.13
N PHE A 84 -10.69 7.67 -8.05
CA PHE A 84 -10.42 7.63 -9.49
C PHE A 84 -9.39 8.66 -9.94
N GLY A 85 -9.48 9.89 -9.41
CA GLY A 85 -8.56 10.97 -9.77
C GLY A 85 -7.12 10.70 -9.30
N THR A 86 -6.96 10.25 -8.05
CA THR A 86 -5.65 9.92 -7.49
C THR A 86 -5.05 8.67 -8.12
N PHE A 87 -5.88 7.67 -8.42
CA PHE A 87 -5.47 6.50 -9.20
C PHE A 87 -4.93 6.91 -10.56
N HIS A 88 -5.70 7.68 -11.33
CA HIS A 88 -5.32 8.07 -12.69
C HIS A 88 -4.04 8.91 -12.68
N ALA A 89 -3.96 9.95 -11.85
CA ALA A 89 -2.78 10.82 -11.79
C ALA A 89 -1.50 10.04 -11.41
N ALA A 90 -1.61 9.10 -10.47
CA ALA A 90 -0.49 8.26 -10.05
C ALA A 90 -0.06 7.26 -11.14
N ALA A 91 -1.02 6.63 -11.84
CA ALA A 91 -0.75 5.71 -12.93
C ALA A 91 -0.13 6.44 -14.13
N GLU A 92 -0.66 7.61 -14.50
CA GLU A 92 -0.13 8.47 -15.54
C GLU A 92 1.31 8.89 -15.22
N PHE A 93 1.57 9.36 -13.99
CA PHE A 93 2.92 9.71 -13.56
C PHE A 93 3.89 8.54 -13.69
N ALA A 94 3.53 7.36 -13.17
CA ALA A 94 4.40 6.19 -13.22
C ALA A 94 4.68 5.74 -14.67
N LEU A 95 3.65 5.68 -15.53
CA LEU A 95 3.79 5.14 -16.87
C LEU A 95 4.41 6.12 -17.86
N THR A 96 4.10 7.42 -17.76
CA THR A 96 4.55 8.41 -18.73
C THR A 96 5.82 9.13 -18.31
N THR A 97 5.99 9.43 -17.02
CA THR A 97 7.16 10.20 -16.55
C THR A 97 8.36 9.30 -16.29
N VAL A 98 8.14 8.05 -15.86
CA VAL A 98 9.23 7.11 -15.53
C VAL A 98 9.51 6.13 -16.67
N TYR A 99 8.47 5.60 -17.32
CA TYR A 99 8.60 4.55 -18.35
C TYR A 99 8.23 5.01 -19.77
N GLY A 100 7.84 6.27 -19.96
CA GLY A 100 7.40 6.85 -21.24
C GLY A 100 8.53 7.39 -22.10
#